data_AF-A0A9C9GDF3-F1
#
_entry.id   AF-A0A9C9GDF3-F1
#
_cell.length_a   1.000
_cell.length_b   1.000
_cell.length_c   1.000
_cell.angle_alpha   90.00
_cell.angle_beta   90.00
_cell.angle_gamma   90.00
#
_symmetry.space_group_name_H-M   'P 1'
#
loop_
_entity.id
_entity.type
_entity.pdbx_description
1 polymer ?
#
loop_
_entity_poly.entity_id
_entity_poly.type
_entity_poly.pdbx_seq_one_letter_code
_entity_poly.pdbx_strand_id
1 'polypeptide(L)'
;MDRGKNKENRGPEADLQHDQAAGHKSQTGALTGMVRAVPIILGYLPVGLAFGVLATTNGLSPFGALGMSIFVFAGSAQLISVGMIGAGANVAAITTTVFLVNLRHLLMSAYLAPYLKRLKIWQLALFSYELTDETFAVHSAFFRRSGVPPSAELFALNHSSHLAWIIGTILGVWIGGRINFDIEAIGIDYALPAMFIALLVMQIDNVRRVFIALLAAAIGLFLYLAGMSQFYIIAATVIAATAGVIMEYREEKNSSSPADGGENPGGEERRREELEKNIHDGEKNGGQKSGRVKGEGQKTTAESPGGEEKESNR
;
A
#
# COMPACT_ATOMS: atom_id res chain seq x y z
N MET A 1 -7.61 49.41 -25.89
CA MET A 1 -8.35 49.65 -24.63
C MET A 1 -9.48 48.65 -24.55
N ASP A 2 -9.80 48.21 -23.34
CA ASP A 2 -10.96 47.39 -22.96
C ASP A 2 -10.80 45.85 -22.88
N ARG A 3 -10.17 45.40 -21.78
CA ARG A 3 -10.35 44.06 -21.17
C ARG A 3 -10.35 44.19 -19.65
N GLY A 4 -11.10 45.16 -19.14
CA GLY A 4 -11.17 45.44 -17.71
C GLY A 4 -12.61 45.64 -17.29
N LYS A 5 -13.40 44.57 -17.20
CA LYS A 5 -14.72 44.53 -16.55
C LYS A 5 -15.28 43.10 -16.59
N ASN A 6 -14.88 42.26 -15.63
CA ASN A 6 -15.68 41.09 -15.23
C ASN A 6 -15.18 40.46 -13.92
N LYS A 7 -14.85 41.29 -12.92
CA LYS A 7 -14.55 40.82 -11.56
C LYS A 7 -15.42 41.41 -10.46
N GLU A 8 -16.30 42.37 -10.76
CA GLU A 8 -17.15 43.03 -9.77
C GLU A 8 -18.62 42.82 -10.11
N ASN A 9 -19.18 41.64 -9.82
CA ASN A 9 -20.59 41.49 -9.39
C ASN A 9 -20.92 40.04 -8.98
N ARG A 10 -20.15 39.43 -8.06
CA ARG A 10 -20.68 38.28 -7.32
C ARG A 10 -21.40 38.87 -6.12
N GLY A 11 -22.74 38.82 -6.13
CA GLY A 11 -23.52 39.28 -4.99
C GLY A 11 -23.19 38.44 -3.73
N PRO A 12 -23.36 39.00 -2.52
CA PRO A 12 -23.04 38.31 -1.27
C PRO A 12 -23.72 36.95 -1.12
N GLU A 13 -24.88 36.74 -1.74
CA GLU A 13 -25.56 35.43 -1.78
C GLU A 13 -24.83 34.37 -2.59
N ALA A 14 -24.15 34.74 -3.68
CA ALA A 14 -23.39 33.81 -4.51
C ALA A 14 -22.09 33.36 -3.82
N ASP A 15 -21.46 34.26 -3.07
CA ASP A 15 -20.29 33.95 -2.25
C ASP A 15 -20.68 33.07 -1.05
N LEU A 16 -21.83 33.33 -0.42
CA LEU A 16 -22.38 32.48 0.65
C LEU A 16 -22.74 31.08 0.15
N GLN A 17 -23.36 30.94 -1.02
CA GLN A 17 -23.67 29.63 -1.61
C GLN A 17 -22.41 28.86 -2.02
N HIS A 18 -21.38 29.56 -2.53
CA HIS A 18 -20.10 28.95 -2.89
C HIS A 18 -19.32 28.49 -1.64
N ASP A 19 -19.39 29.25 -0.54
CA ASP A 19 -18.75 28.90 0.73
C ASP A 19 -19.48 27.74 1.43
N GLN A 20 -20.81 27.73 1.40
CA GLN A 20 -21.63 26.61 1.89
C GLN A 20 -21.39 25.32 1.09
N ALA A 21 -21.31 25.40 -0.24
CA ALA A 21 -21.03 24.23 -1.09
C ALA A 21 -19.59 23.71 -0.93
N ALA A 22 -18.62 24.60 -0.73
CA ALA A 22 -17.23 24.24 -0.43
C ALA A 22 -17.11 23.60 0.97
N GLY A 23 -17.81 24.15 1.96
CA GLY A 23 -17.90 23.58 3.31
C GLY A 23 -18.50 22.18 3.32
N HIS A 24 -19.59 21.96 2.57
CA HIS A 24 -20.24 20.65 2.48
C HIS A 24 -19.33 19.60 1.82
N LYS A 25 -18.69 19.93 0.69
CA LYS A 25 -17.73 19.02 0.01
C LYS A 25 -16.50 18.70 0.88
N SER A 26 -16.02 19.67 1.66
CA SER A 26 -14.90 19.48 2.59
C SER A 26 -15.26 18.53 3.74
N GLN A 27 -16.46 18.68 4.32
CA GLN A 27 -16.94 17.81 5.39
C GLN A 27 -17.16 16.36 4.92
N THR A 28 -17.72 16.16 3.71
CA THR A 28 -17.87 14.82 3.14
C THR A 28 -16.52 14.16 2.86
N GLY A 29 -15.53 14.93 2.39
CA GLY A 29 -14.16 14.45 2.16
C GLY A 29 -13.46 14.06 3.46
N ALA A 30 -13.56 14.88 4.50
CA ALA A 30 -12.96 14.59 5.81
C ALA A 30 -13.55 13.30 6.42
N LEU A 31 -14.86 13.13 6.40
CA LEU A 31 -15.52 11.91 6.90
C LEU A 31 -15.06 10.67 6.13
N THR A 32 -14.95 10.78 4.81
CA THR A 32 -14.42 9.69 3.96
C THR A 32 -12.99 9.31 4.37
N GLY A 33 -12.14 10.30 4.66
CA GLY A 33 -10.78 10.08 5.14
C GLY A 33 -10.74 9.35 6.48
N MET A 34 -11.58 9.77 7.44
CA MET A 34 -11.69 9.12 8.75
C MET A 34 -12.15 7.65 8.63
N VAL A 35 -13.15 7.37 7.80
CA VAL A 35 -13.64 6.00 7.58
C VAL A 35 -12.54 5.12 6.98
N ARG A 36 -11.72 5.67 6.09
CA ARG A 36 -10.57 4.94 5.52
C ARG A 36 -9.43 4.73 6.50
N ALA A 37 -9.31 5.55 7.53
CA ALA A 37 -8.35 5.36 8.60
C ALA A 37 -8.74 4.23 9.56
N VAL A 38 -10.00 3.75 9.57
CA VAL A 38 -10.48 2.76 10.55
C VAL A 38 -9.59 1.51 10.65
N PRO A 39 -9.17 0.86 9.54
CA PRO A 39 -8.27 -0.29 9.63
C PRO A 39 -6.92 0.05 10.27
N ILE A 40 -6.39 1.25 9.99
CA ILE A 40 -5.14 1.76 10.56
C ILE A 40 -5.31 2.00 12.06
N ILE A 41 -6.40 2.66 12.46
CA ILE A 41 -6.73 2.96 13.85
C ILE A 41 -6.81 1.68 14.69
N LEU A 42 -7.44 0.63 14.15
CA LEU A 42 -7.53 -0.67 14.82
C LEU A 42 -6.16 -1.33 15.05
N GLY A 43 -5.19 -1.10 14.16
CA GLY A 43 -3.80 -1.52 14.35
C GLY A 43 -3.03 -0.61 15.31
N TYR A 44 -3.23 0.71 15.23
CA TYR A 44 -2.45 1.69 15.97
C TYR A 44 -2.78 1.75 17.46
N LEU A 45 -4.03 1.55 17.84
CA LEU A 45 -4.41 1.55 19.25
C LEU A 45 -3.66 0.49 20.09
N PRO A 46 -3.67 -0.81 19.74
CA PRO A 46 -2.97 -1.82 20.54
C PRO A 46 -1.44 -1.65 20.50
N VAL A 47 -0.88 -1.28 19.34
CA VAL A 47 0.57 -1.09 19.21
C VAL A 47 1.03 0.17 19.97
N GLY A 48 0.30 1.28 19.87
CA GLY A 48 0.56 2.50 20.64
C GLY A 48 0.43 2.26 22.14
N LEU A 49 -0.52 1.44 22.57
CA LEU A 49 -0.64 1.01 23.97
C LEU A 49 0.59 0.21 24.41
N ALA A 50 1.01 -0.78 23.62
CA ALA A 50 2.23 -1.56 23.90
C ALA A 50 3.45 -0.64 24.01
N PHE A 51 3.58 0.34 23.11
CA PHE A 51 4.63 1.37 23.19
C PHE A 51 4.58 2.16 24.50
N GLY A 52 3.41 2.67 24.90
CA GLY A 52 3.28 3.44 26.15
C GLY A 52 3.65 2.64 27.40
N VAL A 53 3.28 1.36 27.44
CA VAL A 53 3.70 0.44 28.52
C VAL A 53 5.20 0.22 28.47
N LEU A 54 5.76 -0.04 27.29
CA LEU A 54 7.20 -0.27 27.14
C LEU A 54 8.02 0.97 27.52
N ALA A 55 7.56 2.16 27.12
CA ALA A 55 8.21 3.43 27.42
C ALA A 55 8.34 3.66 28.93
N THR A 56 7.24 3.49 29.65
CA THR A 56 7.22 3.71 31.11
C THR A 56 8.01 2.64 31.87
N THR A 57 7.97 1.38 31.42
CA THR A 57 8.74 0.28 32.04
C THR A 57 10.23 0.37 31.78
N ASN A 58 10.67 0.96 30.66
CA ASN A 58 12.09 1.19 30.34
C ASN A 58 12.61 2.56 30.86
N GLY A 59 11.91 3.17 31.81
CA GLY A 59 12.36 4.38 32.50
C GLY A 59 12.18 5.69 31.74
N LEU A 60 11.46 5.70 30.62
CA LEU A 60 11.10 6.94 29.94
C LEU A 60 9.96 7.63 30.69
N SER A 61 10.05 8.96 30.86
CA SER A 61 8.99 9.71 31.51
C SER A 61 7.69 9.68 30.68
N PRO A 62 6.50 9.73 31.33
CA PRO A 62 5.22 9.84 30.63
C PRO A 62 5.21 10.97 29.58
N PHE A 63 5.77 12.13 29.91
CA PHE A 63 5.89 13.26 28.99
C PHE A 63 6.85 12.98 27.85
N GLY A 64 7.93 12.24 28.09
CA GLY A 64 8.84 11.78 27.04
C GLY A 64 8.15 10.84 26.06
N ALA A 65 7.37 9.87 26.57
CA ALA A 65 6.59 8.94 25.73
C ALA A 65 5.54 9.67 24.88
N LEU A 66 4.77 10.59 25.46
CA LEU A 66 3.82 11.42 24.70
C LEU A 66 4.55 12.33 23.69
N GLY A 67 5.67 12.94 24.08
CA GLY A 67 6.48 13.76 23.19
C GLY A 67 6.96 12.97 21.96
N MET A 68 7.43 11.74 22.16
CA MET A 68 7.79 10.85 21.06
C MET A 68 6.58 10.55 20.16
N SER A 69 5.41 10.29 20.72
CA SER A 69 4.19 10.08 19.92
C SER A 69 3.72 11.32 19.16
N ILE A 70 4.01 12.52 19.65
CA ILE A 70 3.61 13.77 19.02
C ILE A 70 4.61 14.23 17.95
N PHE A 71 5.92 13.99 18.13
CA PHE A 71 6.99 14.53 17.27
C PHE A 71 7.72 13.48 16.43
N VAL A 72 7.79 12.24 16.90
CA VAL A 72 8.48 11.14 16.25
C VAL A 72 7.43 10.13 15.80
N PHE A 73 6.56 10.54 14.86
CA PHE A 73 5.46 9.71 14.39
C PHE A 73 5.93 8.56 13.48
N ALA A 74 6.69 7.65 14.06
CA ALA A 74 7.22 6.44 13.45
C ALA A 74 7.27 5.35 14.52
N GLY A 75 6.30 4.44 14.53
CA GLY A 75 6.14 3.43 15.59
C GLY A 75 7.41 2.58 15.79
N SER A 76 8.00 2.06 14.70
CA SER A 76 9.25 1.29 14.77
C SER A 76 10.39 2.06 15.45
N ALA A 77 10.52 3.35 15.15
CA ALA A 77 11.55 4.21 15.71
C ALA A 77 11.35 4.43 17.22
N GLN A 78 10.10 4.65 17.64
CA GLN A 78 9.76 4.83 19.04
C GLN A 78 10.11 3.58 19.87
N LEU A 79 9.74 2.41 19.37
CA LEU A 79 9.93 1.14 20.06
C LEU A 79 11.41 0.72 20.09
N ILE A 80 12.15 0.87 18.99
CA ILE A 80 13.62 0.70 18.97
C ILE A 80 14.27 1.64 19.99
N SER A 81 13.91 2.92 19.95
CA SER A 81 14.53 3.92 20.82
C SER A 81 14.32 3.57 22.27
N VAL A 82 13.09 3.26 22.68
CA VAL A 82 12.78 2.87 24.06
C VAL A 82 13.53 1.60 24.49
N GLY A 83 13.55 0.58 23.63
CA GLY A 83 14.29 -0.65 23.91
C GLY A 83 15.78 -0.43 24.09
N MET A 84 16.39 0.36 23.20
CA MET A 84 17.81 0.68 23.27
C MET A 84 18.14 1.59 24.45
N ILE A 85 17.25 2.52 24.81
CA ILE A 85 17.38 3.34 26.03
C ILE A 85 17.36 2.44 27.27
N GLY A 86 16.41 1.51 27.36
CA GLY A 86 16.32 0.54 28.46
C GLY A 86 17.54 -0.37 28.56
N ALA A 87 18.13 -0.73 27.42
CA ALA A 87 19.37 -1.51 27.35
C ALA A 87 20.65 -0.68 27.62
N GLY A 88 20.54 0.62 27.92
CA GLY A 88 21.69 1.49 28.18
C GLY A 88 22.54 1.82 26.95
N ALA A 89 21.99 1.71 25.74
CA ALA A 89 22.69 2.07 24.52
C ALA A 89 23.01 3.57 24.47
N ASN A 90 24.14 3.93 23.87
CA ASN A 90 24.51 5.32 23.69
C ASN A 90 23.64 6.02 22.62
N VAL A 91 23.55 7.35 22.71
CA VAL A 91 22.72 8.18 21.82
C VAL A 91 23.10 8.04 20.34
N ALA A 92 24.39 7.85 20.04
CA ALA A 92 24.85 7.68 18.66
C ALA A 92 24.32 6.37 18.06
N ALA A 93 24.39 5.26 18.79
CA ALA A 93 23.87 3.96 18.35
C ALA A 93 22.35 4.02 18.13
N ILE A 94 21.60 4.67 19.05
CA ILE A 94 20.15 4.87 18.91
C ILE A 94 19.86 5.68 17.65
N THR A 95 20.54 6.81 17.48
CA THR A 95 20.31 7.73 16.36
C THR A 95 20.64 7.06 15.03
N THR A 96 21.77 6.36 14.93
CA THR A 96 22.14 5.63 13.71
C THR A 96 21.13 4.52 13.40
N THR A 97 20.69 3.75 14.40
CA THR A 97 19.71 2.66 14.19
C THR A 97 18.36 3.22 13.73
N VAL A 98 17.85 4.24 14.42
CA VAL A 98 16.59 4.91 14.09
C VAL A 98 16.66 5.56 12.72
N PHE A 99 17.77 6.23 12.40
CA PHE A 99 17.99 6.83 11.08
C PHE A 99 17.94 5.79 9.97
N LEU A 100 18.71 4.70 10.11
CA LEU A 100 18.79 3.63 9.11
C LEU A 100 17.44 2.94 8.91
N VAL A 101 16.73 2.61 9.99
CA VAL A 101 15.39 2.00 9.91
C VAL A 101 14.40 2.96 9.24
N ASN A 102 14.51 4.26 9.50
CA ASN A 102 13.60 5.25 8.94
C ASN A 102 13.90 5.65 7.49
N LEU A 103 15.03 5.23 6.89
CA LEU A 103 15.30 5.46 5.46
C LEU A 103 14.17 4.95 4.56
N ARG A 104 13.37 3.98 5.02
CA ARG A 104 12.14 3.55 4.34
C ARG A 104 11.16 4.69 4.06
N HIS A 105 11.07 5.69 4.94
CA HIS A 105 10.21 6.86 4.73
C HIS A 105 10.68 7.69 3.54
N LEU A 106 11.99 7.74 3.28
CA LEU A 106 12.54 8.38 2.08
C LEU A 106 12.06 7.66 0.82
N LEU A 107 12.12 6.33 0.81
CA LEU A 107 11.68 5.50 -0.33
C LEU A 107 10.16 5.62 -0.56
N MET A 108 9.36 5.54 0.52
CA MET A 108 7.91 5.73 0.47
C MET A 108 7.54 7.13 -0.05
N SER A 109 8.26 8.16 0.42
CA SER A 109 8.06 9.54 -0.04
C SER A 109 8.44 9.70 -1.51
N ALA A 110 9.55 9.11 -1.95
CA ALA A 110 9.99 9.13 -3.34
C ALA A 110 8.96 8.46 -4.26
N TYR A 111 8.36 7.35 -3.82
CA TYR A 111 7.28 6.68 -4.56
C TYR A 111 6.04 7.55 -4.70
N LEU A 112 5.62 8.26 -3.64
CA LEU A 112 4.43 9.12 -3.67
C LEU A 112 4.67 10.50 -4.32
N ALA A 113 5.92 10.95 -4.41
CA ALA A 113 6.28 12.28 -4.91
C ALA A 113 5.65 12.66 -6.27
N PRO A 114 5.55 11.76 -7.29
CA PRO A 114 4.94 12.10 -8.57
C PRO A 114 3.47 12.49 -8.47
N TYR A 115 2.75 11.92 -7.49
CA TYR A 115 1.32 12.15 -7.27
C TYR A 115 1.07 13.47 -6.53
N LEU A 116 1.95 13.83 -5.61
CA LEU A 116 1.74 14.93 -4.66
C LEU A 116 2.14 16.32 -5.19
N LYS A 117 2.53 16.44 -6.47
CA LYS A 117 3.00 17.70 -7.10
C LYS A 117 2.04 18.89 -6.97
N ARG A 118 0.75 18.65 -6.72
CA ARG A 118 -0.29 19.68 -6.58
C ARG A 118 -0.42 20.25 -5.17
N LEU A 119 0.22 19.63 -4.17
CA LEU A 119 0.19 20.10 -2.79
C LEU A 119 1.13 21.30 -2.59
N LYS A 120 0.73 22.21 -1.71
CA LYS A 120 1.58 23.32 -1.25
C LYS A 120 2.73 22.78 -0.40
N ILE A 121 3.86 23.49 -0.30
CA ILE A 121 5.04 22.95 0.40
C ILE A 121 4.81 22.66 1.89
N TRP A 122 3.97 23.44 2.56
CA TRP A 122 3.54 23.17 3.95
C TRP A 122 2.61 21.95 4.05
N GLN A 123 1.75 21.72 3.05
CA GLN A 123 0.94 20.51 2.97
C GLN A 123 1.81 19.28 2.69
N LEU A 124 2.82 19.41 1.85
CA LEU A 124 3.81 18.36 1.60
C LEU A 124 4.60 18.02 2.88
N ALA A 125 5.04 19.04 3.64
CA ALA A 125 5.73 18.84 4.90
C ALA A 125 4.85 18.09 5.91
N LEU A 126 3.60 18.52 6.09
CA LEU A 126 2.66 17.84 7.00
C LEU A 126 2.33 16.41 6.53
N PHE A 127 2.10 16.23 5.23
CA PHE A 127 1.82 14.90 4.67
C PHE A 127 3.00 13.94 4.85
N SER A 128 4.24 14.43 4.62
CA SER A 128 5.45 13.64 4.76
C SER A 128 5.75 13.33 6.24
N TYR A 129 5.39 14.25 7.13
CA TYR A 129 5.48 14.07 8.57
C TYR A 129 4.56 12.95 9.08
N GLU A 130 3.31 12.91 8.59
CA GLU A 130 2.31 11.92 8.99
C GLU A 130 2.36 10.62 8.12
N LEU A 131 3.41 10.45 7.32
CA LEU A 131 3.57 9.29 6.46
C LEU A 131 4.12 8.11 7.27
N THR A 132 3.43 6.99 7.21
CA THR A 132 3.74 5.72 7.91
C THR A 132 3.56 4.57 6.93
N ASP A 133 3.94 3.34 7.29
CA ASP A 133 3.80 2.19 6.38
C ASP A 133 2.31 1.94 6.02
N GLU A 134 1.43 2.14 6.99
CA GLU A 134 0.00 1.91 6.90
C GLU A 134 -0.69 3.02 6.12
N THR A 135 -0.37 4.30 6.41
CA THR A 135 -0.90 5.42 5.62
C THR A 135 -0.34 5.38 4.20
N PHE A 136 0.93 4.99 4.01
CA PHE A 136 1.53 4.73 2.69
C PHE A 136 0.80 3.62 1.93
N ALA A 137 0.50 2.49 2.57
CA ALA A 137 -0.19 1.37 1.92
C ALA A 137 -1.57 1.80 1.39
N VAL A 138 -2.33 2.57 2.18
CA VAL A 138 -3.64 3.09 1.76
C VAL A 138 -3.49 4.13 0.64
N HIS A 139 -2.58 5.11 0.79
CA HIS A 139 -2.37 6.15 -0.22
C HIS A 139 -1.85 5.59 -1.55
N SER A 140 -0.86 4.70 -1.52
CA SER A 140 -0.29 4.07 -2.72
C SER A 140 -1.32 3.23 -3.49
N ALA A 141 -2.17 2.48 -2.79
CA ALA A 141 -3.26 1.72 -3.40
C ALA A 141 -4.30 2.64 -4.06
N PHE A 142 -4.64 3.74 -3.39
CA PHE A 142 -5.65 4.67 -3.88
C PHE A 142 -5.14 5.53 -5.03
N PHE A 143 -3.94 6.11 -4.91
CA PHE A 143 -3.34 6.95 -5.94
C PHE A 143 -3.16 6.20 -7.25
N ARG A 144 -2.84 4.90 -7.19
CA ARG A 144 -2.72 4.03 -8.36
C ARG A 144 -4.05 3.77 -9.06
N ARG A 145 -5.16 3.67 -8.33
CA ARG A 145 -6.49 3.32 -8.88
C ARG A 145 -7.32 4.54 -9.30
N SER A 146 -7.28 5.59 -8.50
CA SER A 146 -8.25 6.70 -8.57
C SER A 146 -7.61 8.09 -8.56
N GLY A 147 -6.27 8.16 -8.51
CA GLY A 147 -5.54 9.43 -8.38
C GLY A 147 -5.55 10.00 -6.97
N VAL A 148 -5.10 11.24 -6.83
CA VAL A 148 -4.97 11.91 -5.51
C VAL A 148 -6.33 12.45 -5.07
N PRO A 149 -6.83 12.07 -3.87
CA PRO A 149 -8.09 12.55 -3.34
C PRO A 149 -8.00 14.03 -2.93
N PRO A 150 -9.14 14.69 -2.65
CA PRO A 150 -9.16 16.03 -2.07
C PRO A 150 -8.31 16.11 -0.79
N SER A 151 -7.65 17.23 -0.55
CA SER A 151 -6.76 17.40 0.61
C SER A 151 -7.46 17.12 1.96
N ALA A 152 -8.75 17.44 2.09
CA ALA A 152 -9.52 17.18 3.31
C ALA A 152 -9.56 15.68 3.66
N GLU A 153 -9.74 14.82 2.65
CA GLU A 153 -9.74 13.36 2.82
C GLU A 153 -8.35 12.83 3.15
N LEU A 154 -7.34 13.35 2.46
CA LEU A 154 -5.93 12.97 2.64
C LEU A 154 -5.46 13.22 4.08
N PHE A 155 -5.68 14.44 4.58
CA PHE A 155 -5.25 14.84 5.93
C PHE A 155 -6.15 14.27 7.01
N ALA A 156 -7.45 14.08 6.76
CA ALA A 156 -8.31 13.40 7.73
C ALA A 156 -7.84 11.96 8.00
N LEU A 157 -7.45 11.22 6.95
CA LEU A 157 -6.91 9.87 7.12
C LEU A 157 -5.64 9.87 8.00
N ASN A 158 -4.67 10.72 7.65
CA ASN A 158 -3.40 10.80 8.36
C ASN A 158 -3.58 11.26 9.81
N HIS A 159 -4.33 12.33 10.01
CA HIS A 159 -4.54 12.93 11.33
C HIS A 159 -5.33 11.99 12.26
N SER A 160 -6.38 11.32 11.76
CA SER A 160 -7.11 10.32 12.56
C SER A 160 -6.22 9.14 12.96
N SER A 161 -5.32 8.72 12.06
CA SER A 161 -4.33 7.68 12.38
C SER A 161 -3.37 8.17 13.47
N HIS A 162 -2.86 9.40 13.36
CA HIS A 162 -1.96 9.99 14.36
C HIS A 162 -2.62 10.11 15.73
N LEU A 163 -3.86 10.60 15.78
CA LEU A 163 -4.64 10.68 17.02
C LEU A 163 -4.85 9.31 17.66
N ALA A 164 -5.15 8.28 16.87
CA ALA A 164 -5.28 6.92 17.40
C ALA A 164 -3.99 6.42 18.05
N TRP A 165 -2.83 6.71 17.45
CA TRP A 165 -1.54 6.36 18.04
C TRP A 165 -1.29 7.08 19.37
N ILE A 166 -1.59 8.38 19.44
CA ILE A 166 -1.47 9.18 20.67
C ILE A 166 -2.40 8.64 21.75
N ILE A 167 -3.65 8.33 21.42
CA ILE A 167 -4.62 7.73 22.36
C ILE A 167 -4.10 6.39 22.88
N GLY A 168 -3.62 5.52 21.99
CA GLY A 168 -2.99 4.26 22.37
C GLY A 168 -1.83 4.49 23.35
N THR A 169 -0.93 5.42 23.03
CA THR A 169 0.20 5.79 23.89
C THR A 169 -0.25 6.25 25.27
N ILE A 170 -1.26 7.13 25.35
CA ILE A 170 -1.80 7.63 26.62
C ILE A 170 -2.35 6.48 27.47
N LEU A 171 -3.12 5.57 26.85
CA LEU A 171 -3.62 4.38 27.53
C LEU A 171 -2.47 3.50 28.02
N GLY A 172 -1.46 3.29 27.17
CA GLY A 172 -0.28 2.50 27.51
C GLY A 172 0.52 3.09 28.67
N VAL A 173 0.77 4.40 28.67
CA VAL A 173 1.45 5.10 29.76
C VAL A 173 0.63 5.04 31.05
N TRP A 174 -0.69 5.19 30.96
CA TRP A 174 -1.60 5.10 32.11
C TRP A 174 -1.62 3.69 32.72
N ILE A 175 -1.60 2.65 31.88
CA ILE A 175 -1.49 1.26 32.31
C ILE A 175 -0.11 1.00 32.90
N GLY A 176 0.96 1.31 32.16
CA GLY A 176 2.35 1.05 32.53
C GLY A 176 2.77 1.72 33.83
N GLY A 177 2.31 2.95 34.10
CA GLY A 177 2.53 3.63 35.38
C GLY A 177 1.80 3.02 36.58
N ARG A 178 0.92 2.04 36.37
CA ARG A 178 0.24 1.25 37.43
C ARG A 178 0.69 -0.20 37.49
N ILE A 179 1.54 -0.65 36.58
CA ILE A 179 2.10 -1.99 36.63
C ILE A 179 3.17 -2.00 37.72
N ASN A 180 2.80 -2.48 38.91
CA ASN A 180 3.72 -2.82 40.00
C ASN A 180 4.10 -4.32 39.99
N PHE A 181 3.76 -5.04 38.92
CA PHE A 181 4.06 -6.46 38.79
C PHE A 181 5.46 -6.67 38.20
N ASP A 182 6.07 -7.78 38.58
CA ASP A 182 7.39 -8.20 38.11
C ASP A 182 7.40 -8.31 36.58
N ILE A 183 8.16 -7.44 35.92
CA ILE A 183 8.18 -7.24 34.47
C ILE A 183 8.74 -8.50 33.78
N GLU A 184 9.66 -9.20 34.44
CA GLU A 184 10.22 -10.48 33.98
C GLU A 184 9.18 -11.60 34.01
N ALA A 185 8.25 -11.59 34.96
CA ALA A 185 7.21 -12.62 35.09
C ALA A 185 6.11 -12.51 34.03
N ILE A 186 5.93 -11.33 33.41
CA ILE A 186 4.87 -11.05 32.42
C ILE A 186 5.39 -11.17 30.98
N GLY A 187 6.71 -11.25 30.77
CA GLY A 187 7.28 -11.33 29.43
C GLY A 187 7.26 -10.01 28.65
N ILE A 188 7.23 -8.87 29.35
CA ILE A 188 7.24 -7.53 28.72
C ILE A 188 8.59 -7.26 28.03
N ASP A 189 9.67 -7.87 28.51
CA ASP A 189 10.98 -7.90 27.86
C ASP A 189 10.92 -8.48 26.43
N TYR A 190 10.02 -9.43 26.19
CA TYR A 190 9.75 -9.95 24.85
C TYR A 190 8.87 -9.03 23.98
N ALA A 191 8.21 -8.02 24.56
CA ALA A 191 7.26 -7.17 23.81
C ALA A 191 7.90 -6.46 22.63
N LEU A 192 9.16 -6.01 22.77
CA LEU A 192 9.87 -5.32 21.70
C LEU A 192 10.20 -6.26 20.52
N PRO A 193 10.87 -7.42 20.72
CA PRO A 193 11.01 -8.44 19.67
C PRO A 193 9.67 -8.90 19.09
N ALA A 194 8.66 -9.18 19.94
CA ALA A 194 7.34 -9.64 19.52
C ALA A 194 6.66 -8.66 18.57
N MET A 195 6.78 -7.36 18.85
CA MET A 195 6.21 -6.34 18.00
C MET A 195 6.95 -6.25 16.66
N PHE A 196 8.28 -6.35 16.61
CA PHE A 196 8.99 -6.41 15.33
C PHE A 196 8.59 -7.62 14.50
N ILE A 197 8.39 -8.77 15.14
CA ILE A 197 7.86 -9.97 14.48
C ILE A 197 6.44 -9.71 13.96
N ALA A 198 5.57 -9.09 14.76
CA ALA A 198 4.21 -8.76 14.33
C ALA A 198 4.20 -7.82 13.11
N LEU A 199 5.00 -6.76 13.13
CA LEU A 199 5.17 -5.84 12.01
C LEU A 199 5.71 -6.55 10.76
N LEU A 200 6.70 -7.43 10.92
CA LEU A 200 7.26 -8.23 9.84
C LEU A 200 6.19 -9.14 9.22
N VAL A 201 5.44 -9.88 10.06
CA VAL A 201 4.37 -10.78 9.61
C VAL A 201 3.30 -10.03 8.83
N MET A 202 2.92 -8.83 9.26
CA MET A 202 1.96 -7.99 8.53
C MET A 202 2.48 -7.51 7.16
N GLN A 203 3.80 -7.40 6.99
CA GLN A 203 4.43 -7.00 5.72
C GLN A 203 4.68 -8.17 4.75
N ILE A 204 4.56 -9.41 5.23
CA ILE A 204 4.71 -10.62 4.41
C ILE A 204 3.39 -10.86 3.68
N ASP A 205 3.34 -10.47 2.41
CA ASP A 205 2.19 -10.67 1.52
C ASP A 205 2.37 -11.85 0.55
N ASN A 206 3.58 -12.43 0.47
CA ASN A 206 3.90 -13.50 -0.46
C ASN A 206 5.05 -14.38 0.06
N VAL A 207 5.18 -15.58 -0.52
CA VAL A 207 6.20 -16.59 -0.15
C VAL A 207 7.63 -16.08 -0.37
N ARG A 208 7.86 -15.15 -1.31
CA ARG A 208 9.18 -14.56 -1.55
C ARG A 208 9.62 -13.65 -0.40
N ARG A 209 8.71 -12.83 0.14
CA ARG A 209 8.99 -12.01 1.33
C ARG A 209 9.29 -12.89 2.55
N VAL A 210 8.64 -14.04 2.69
CA VAL A 210 9.00 -15.05 3.70
C VAL A 210 10.45 -15.50 3.49
N PHE A 211 10.82 -15.88 2.27
CA PHE A 211 12.17 -16.34 1.97
C PHE A 211 13.23 -15.27 2.25
N ILE A 212 13.00 -14.02 1.83
CA ILE A 212 13.91 -12.90 2.09
C ILE A 212 14.04 -12.64 3.59
N ALA A 213 12.93 -12.69 4.34
CA ALA A 213 12.95 -12.52 5.80
C ALA A 213 13.75 -13.63 6.50
N LEU A 214 13.55 -14.90 6.10
CA LEU A 214 14.31 -16.03 6.62
C LEU A 214 15.80 -15.94 6.25
N LEU A 215 16.11 -15.51 5.03
CA LEU A 215 17.47 -15.28 4.58
C LEU A 215 18.15 -14.17 5.40
N ALA A 216 17.47 -13.05 5.63
CA ALA A 216 17.95 -11.97 6.49
C ALA A 216 18.22 -12.47 7.92
N ALA A 217 17.31 -13.26 8.48
CA ALA A 217 17.46 -13.85 9.80
C ALA A 217 18.66 -14.81 9.87
N ALA A 218 18.82 -15.68 8.87
CA ALA A 218 19.92 -16.63 8.80
C ALA A 218 21.28 -15.93 8.66
N ILE A 219 21.38 -14.91 7.81
CA ILE A 219 22.61 -14.12 7.64
C ILE A 219 22.91 -13.35 8.92
N GLY A 220 21.90 -12.71 9.54
CA GLY A 220 22.07 -11.99 10.79
C GLY A 220 22.60 -12.89 11.91
N LEU A 221 22.00 -14.07 12.07
CA LEU A 221 22.43 -15.06 13.05
C LEU A 221 23.85 -15.56 12.77
N PHE A 222 24.17 -15.85 11.50
CA PHE A 222 25.51 -16.26 11.11
C PHE A 222 26.56 -15.19 11.43
N LEU A 223 26.31 -13.93 11.07
CA LEU A 223 27.23 -12.81 11.33
C LEU A 223 27.41 -12.56 12.83
N TYR A 224 26.34 -12.68 13.62
CA TYR A 224 26.41 -12.61 15.08
C TYR A 224 27.29 -13.73 15.65
N LEU A 225 27.07 -14.98 15.24
CA LEU A 225 27.86 -16.13 15.69
C LEU A 225 29.32 -16.07 15.21
N ALA A 226 29.58 -15.40 14.08
CA ALA A 226 30.92 -15.13 13.57
C ALA A 226 31.67 -14.04 14.36
N GLY A 227 31.05 -13.46 15.40
CA GLY A 227 31.68 -12.45 16.27
C GLY A 227 31.70 -11.04 15.67
N MET A 228 30.90 -10.77 14.63
CA MET A 228 30.79 -9.44 14.08
C MET A 228 30.13 -8.51 15.11
N SER A 229 30.66 -7.29 15.24
CA SER A 229 30.12 -6.28 16.14
C SER A 229 28.71 -5.81 15.70
N GLN A 230 28.15 -4.83 16.42
CA GLN A 230 26.83 -4.19 16.24
C GLN A 230 26.34 -3.92 14.79
N PHE A 231 27.21 -3.94 13.78
CA PHE A 231 26.85 -3.78 12.37
C PHE A 231 26.27 -5.03 11.69
N TYR A 232 26.25 -6.19 12.35
CA TYR A 232 25.77 -7.44 11.76
C TYR A 232 24.34 -7.35 11.21
N ILE A 233 23.44 -6.62 11.89
CA ILE A 233 22.06 -6.41 11.45
C ILE A 233 22.02 -5.59 10.15
N ILE A 234 22.86 -4.56 10.05
CA ILE A 234 22.92 -3.68 8.88
C ILE A 234 23.45 -4.48 7.69
N ALA A 235 24.54 -5.24 7.88
CA ALA A 235 25.09 -6.11 6.85
C ALA A 235 24.08 -7.16 6.39
N ALA A 236 23.40 -7.84 7.31
CA ALA A 236 22.36 -8.81 6.98
C ALA A 236 21.22 -8.19 6.17
N THR A 237 20.78 -6.99 6.55
CA THR A 237 19.70 -6.27 5.86
C THR A 237 20.11 -5.89 4.44
N VAL A 238 21.32 -5.34 4.24
CA VAL A 238 21.82 -4.95 2.91
C VAL A 238 21.97 -6.17 2.00
N ILE A 239 22.54 -7.27 2.52
CA ILE A 239 22.72 -8.50 1.73
C ILE A 239 21.36 -9.10 1.34
N ALA A 240 20.43 -9.22 2.29
CA ALA A 240 19.10 -9.77 2.02
C ALA A 240 18.28 -8.89 1.08
N ALA A 241 18.33 -7.56 1.24
CA ALA A 241 17.67 -6.63 0.33
C ALA A 241 18.24 -6.70 -1.08
N THR A 242 19.57 -6.79 -1.22
CA THR A 242 20.24 -6.96 -2.52
C THR A 242 19.82 -8.25 -3.19
N ALA A 243 19.75 -9.36 -2.44
CA ALA A 243 19.26 -10.63 -2.95
C ALA A 243 17.80 -10.53 -3.42
N GLY A 244 16.94 -9.84 -2.66
CA GLY A 244 15.55 -9.58 -3.03
C GLY A 244 15.42 -8.84 -4.36
N VAL A 245 16.19 -7.76 -4.55
CA VAL A 245 16.19 -6.98 -5.81
C VAL A 245 16.66 -7.83 -7.00
N ILE A 246 17.69 -8.66 -6.83
CA ILE A 246 18.19 -9.54 -7.90
C ILE A 246 17.13 -10.57 -8.29
N MET A 247 16.41 -11.14 -7.31
CA MET A 247 15.34 -12.10 -7.58
C MET A 247 14.20 -11.45 -8.38
N GLU A 248 13.78 -10.25 -8.00
CA GLU A 248 12.73 -9.50 -8.70
C GLU A 248 13.15 -9.13 -10.14
N TYR A 249 14.38 -8.66 -10.33
CA TYR A 249 14.91 -8.32 -11.66
C TYR A 249 14.99 -9.54 -12.60
N ARG A 250 15.36 -10.72 -12.08
CA ARG A 250 15.44 -11.95 -12.88
C ARG A 250 14.07 -12.44 -13.32
N GLU A 251 13.04 -12.26 -12.50
CA GLU A 251 11.68 -12.61 -12.85
C GLU A 251 11.06 -11.65 -13.86
N GLU A 252 11.27 -10.34 -13.71
CA GLU A 252 10.84 -9.37 -14.72
C GLU A 252 11.47 -9.72 -16.08
N LYS A 253 12.76 -10.05 -16.10
CA LYS A 253 13.47 -10.48 -17.31
C LYS A 253 12.95 -11.81 -17.87
N ASN A 254 12.65 -12.79 -17.03
CA ASN A 254 12.08 -14.07 -17.47
C ASN A 254 10.62 -13.95 -17.93
N SER A 255 9.87 -12.98 -17.40
CA SER A 255 8.47 -12.70 -17.77
C SER A 255 8.36 -11.83 -19.03
N SER A 256 9.42 -11.06 -19.34
CA SER A 256 9.53 -10.19 -20.52
C SER A 256 10.39 -10.79 -21.63
N SER A 257 11.00 -11.96 -21.43
CA SER A 257 11.52 -12.75 -22.54
C SER A 257 10.33 -13.30 -23.32
N PRO A 258 10.15 -12.93 -24.61
CA PRO A 258 9.21 -13.63 -25.46
C PRO A 258 9.59 -15.11 -25.41
N ALA A 259 8.60 -15.99 -25.36
CA ALA A 259 8.81 -17.38 -25.71
C ALA A 259 9.56 -17.41 -27.05
N ASP A 260 10.84 -17.77 -26.99
CA ASP A 260 11.67 -18.00 -28.15
C ASP A 260 11.05 -19.15 -28.92
N GLY A 261 10.39 -18.80 -30.03
CA GLY A 261 10.81 -19.33 -31.32
C GLY A 261 10.93 -20.85 -31.41
N GLY A 262 9.92 -21.57 -30.93
CA GLY A 262 9.67 -22.95 -31.37
C GLY A 262 8.87 -22.99 -32.67
N GLU A 263 9.15 -22.13 -33.65
CA GLU A 263 8.66 -22.36 -35.02
C GLU A 263 9.41 -23.58 -35.55
N ASN A 264 8.76 -24.74 -35.45
CA ASN A 264 9.18 -25.97 -36.10
C ASN A 264 9.26 -25.70 -37.62
N PRO A 265 10.46 -25.67 -38.23
CA PRO A 265 10.60 -25.30 -39.65
C PRO A 265 9.85 -26.25 -40.59
N GLY A 266 9.52 -27.46 -40.12
CA GLY A 266 8.76 -28.45 -40.88
C GLY A 266 7.23 -28.30 -40.79
N GLY A 267 6.70 -27.29 -40.10
CA GLY A 267 5.26 -27.03 -40.01
C GLY A 267 4.72 -26.20 -41.17
N GLU A 268 5.49 -25.20 -41.62
CA GLU A 268 5.12 -24.35 -42.75
C GLU A 268 5.23 -25.07 -44.10
N GLU A 269 6.25 -25.91 -44.28
CA GLU A 269 6.35 -26.77 -45.48
C GLU A 269 5.19 -27.75 -45.56
N ARG A 270 4.82 -28.43 -44.46
CA ARG A 270 3.66 -29.32 -44.43
C ARG A 270 2.34 -28.60 -44.72
N ARG A 271 2.20 -27.36 -44.22
CA ARG A 271 1.00 -26.54 -44.48
C ARG A 271 0.94 -26.05 -45.92
N ARG A 272 2.08 -25.78 -46.55
CA ARG A 272 2.17 -25.45 -47.98
C ARG A 272 1.87 -26.67 -48.85
N GLU A 273 2.39 -27.84 -48.52
CA GLU A 273 2.09 -29.09 -49.23
C GLU A 273 0.61 -29.47 -49.14
N GLU A 274 -0.05 -29.28 -47.99
CA GLU A 274 -1.49 -29.50 -47.83
C GLU A 274 -2.34 -28.48 -48.61
N LEU A 275 -1.92 -27.21 -48.66
CA LEU A 275 -2.59 -26.17 -49.44
C LEU A 275 -2.45 -26.43 -50.95
N GLU A 276 -1.28 -26.84 -51.42
CA GLU A 276 -1.06 -27.21 -52.82
C GLU A 276 -1.86 -28.45 -53.22
N LYS A 277 -1.96 -29.46 -52.35
CA LYS A 277 -2.85 -30.62 -52.57
C LYS A 277 -4.31 -30.22 -52.68
N ASN A 278 -4.80 -29.37 -51.78
CA ASN A 278 -6.20 -28.94 -51.76
C ASN A 278 -6.58 -28.06 -52.95
N ILE A 279 -5.64 -27.25 -53.46
CA ILE A 279 -5.86 -26.46 -54.69
C ILE A 279 -5.90 -27.37 -55.91
N HIS A 280 -5.02 -28.37 -55.99
CA HIS A 280 -4.98 -29.31 -57.11
C HIS A 280 -6.19 -30.26 -57.13
N ASP A 281 -6.72 -30.62 -55.97
CA ASP A 281 -7.95 -31.43 -55.84
C ASP A 281 -9.23 -30.60 -56.10
N GLY A 282 -9.21 -29.30 -55.78
CA GLY A 282 -10.30 -28.36 -56.05
C GLY A 282 -10.50 -28.07 -57.55
N GLU A 283 -9.41 -27.97 -58.33
CA GLU A 283 -9.49 -27.76 -59.78
C GLU A 283 -9.98 -29.01 -60.54
N LYS A 284 -9.77 -30.22 -60.01
CA LYS A 284 -10.31 -31.45 -60.62
C LYS A 284 -11.81 -31.66 -60.40
N ASN A 285 -12.40 -31.01 -59.39
CA ASN A 285 -13.83 -31.16 -59.04
C ASN A 285 -14.73 -29.97 -59.41
N GLY A 286 -14.19 -28.89 -59.98
CA GLY A 286 -14.93 -27.68 -60.37
C GLY A 286 -15.84 -27.81 -61.61
N GLY A 287 -15.97 -29.01 -62.17
CA GLY A 287 -16.61 -29.27 -63.46
C GLY A 287 -18.03 -29.83 -63.41
N GLN A 288 -18.87 -29.58 -62.39
CA GLN A 288 -20.30 -29.88 -62.51
C GLN A 288 -21.15 -29.25 -61.39
N LYS A 289 -21.86 -28.17 -61.73
CA LYS A 289 -23.29 -27.93 -61.43
C LYS A 289 -23.64 -26.45 -61.69
N SER A 290 -23.95 -26.18 -62.96
CA SER A 290 -24.78 -25.05 -63.35
C SER A 290 -26.16 -25.57 -63.74
N GLY A 291 -27.21 -24.94 -63.19
CA GLY A 291 -28.58 -25.03 -63.69
C GLY A 291 -29.59 -25.62 -62.70
N ARG A 292 -30.48 -24.77 -62.14
CA ARG A 292 -31.89 -24.67 -62.56
C ARG A 292 -32.65 -23.62 -61.73
N VAL A 293 -33.46 -22.84 -62.45
CA VAL A 293 -34.31 -21.71 -62.05
C VAL A 293 -35.67 -22.18 -61.48
N LYS A 294 -36.27 -21.34 -60.61
CA LYS A 294 -37.72 -21.02 -60.38
C LYS A 294 -38.00 -20.97 -58.88
N GLY A 295 -38.74 -20.04 -58.29
CA GLY A 295 -39.77 -19.10 -58.76
C GLY A 295 -40.86 -19.03 -57.67
N GLU A 296 -41.58 -17.91 -57.56
CA GLU A 296 -42.77 -17.69 -56.70
C GLU A 296 -42.46 -17.52 -55.19
N GLY A 297 -43.09 -16.65 -54.40
CA GLY A 297 -44.21 -15.72 -54.58
C GLY A 297 -44.76 -15.35 -53.19
N GLN A 298 -45.05 -14.07 -52.98
CA GLN A 298 -46.10 -13.49 -52.10
C GLN A 298 -46.08 -13.60 -50.55
N LYS A 299 -46.24 -12.38 -49.97
CA LYS A 299 -47.22 -11.91 -48.96
C LYS A 299 -46.92 -11.99 -47.44
N THR A 300 -46.81 -10.77 -46.86
CA THR A 300 -47.56 -10.16 -45.70
C THR A 300 -48.14 -11.11 -44.65
N THR A 301 -47.93 -10.93 -43.32
CA THR A 301 -48.54 -9.95 -42.38
C THR A 301 -47.83 -10.07 -41.00
N ALA A 302 -47.42 -9.00 -40.30
CA ALA A 302 -48.15 -8.22 -39.27
C ALA A 302 -48.69 -9.01 -38.05
N GLU A 303 -48.18 -8.69 -36.84
CA GLU A 303 -48.87 -8.44 -35.54
C GLU A 303 -48.12 -8.95 -34.27
N SER A 304 -47.56 -8.00 -33.51
CA SER A 304 -47.79 -7.63 -32.08
C SER A 304 -48.19 -8.65 -30.97
N PRO A 305 -48.05 -8.26 -29.68
CA PRO A 305 -47.58 -9.11 -28.58
C PRO A 305 -48.66 -9.50 -27.55
N GLY A 306 -48.37 -10.52 -26.74
CA GLY A 306 -49.01 -10.86 -25.47
C GLY A 306 -47.99 -11.67 -24.65
N GLY A 307 -47.81 -11.53 -23.34
CA GLY A 307 -48.78 -11.22 -22.29
C GLY A 307 -48.74 -12.40 -21.30
N GLU A 308 -48.73 -12.10 -19.98
CA GLU A 308 -49.01 -13.02 -18.86
C GLU A 308 -47.94 -14.09 -18.53
N GLU A 309 -47.71 -14.56 -17.30
CA GLU A 309 -48.01 -14.21 -15.91
C GLU A 309 -47.28 -15.29 -15.05
N LYS A 310 -46.93 -14.96 -13.79
CA LYS A 310 -46.81 -15.89 -12.62
C LYS A 310 -45.68 -16.97 -12.69
N GLU A 311 -45.10 -17.47 -11.62
CA GLU A 311 -45.39 -17.50 -10.19
C GLU A 311 -44.12 -17.95 -9.42
N SER A 312 -43.98 -17.45 -8.18
CA SER A 312 -43.53 -18.12 -6.95
C SER A 312 -42.95 -19.56 -7.06
N ASN A 313 -41.79 -19.83 -6.43
CA ASN A 313 -41.74 -20.47 -5.09
C ASN A 313 -40.29 -20.74 -4.59
N ARG A 314 -40.11 -20.53 -3.29
CA ARG A 314 -39.03 -20.96 -2.36
C ARG A 314 -37.78 -20.10 -2.21
#